data_AF-A0AAD6ZSF3-F1
#
_entry.id   AF-A0AAD6ZSF3-F1
#
_cell.length_a   1.000
_cell.length_b   1.000
_cell.length_c   1.000
_cell.angle_alpha   90.00
_cell.angle_beta   90.00
_cell.angle_gamma   90.00
#
_symmetry.space_group_name_H-M   'P 1'
#
loop_
_entity.id
_entity.type
_entity.pdbx_description
1 polymer ?
#
loop_
_entity_poly.entity_id
_entity_poly.type
_entity_poly.pdbx_seq_one_letter_code
_entity_poly.pdbx_strand_id
1 'polypeptide(L)'
;CATCVKGRKFFKIPLYSWANGCWIGNIPPELSSLTYTEELVIARAHTTKCWVKINAGSGPPILHQRSASGNVCIHPHEISTLATVLPRLMFTLYDEIAIIFVSDDHEATADMFKRTPFLVRRGHILRALNWLKENNPLYRNIEIDLIALAEYPADDDGCVP
;
A
#
# COMPACT_ATOMS: atom_id res chain seq x y z
N CYS A 1 6.21 -14.00 -22.54
CA CYS A 1 4.80 -14.08 -22.99
C CYS A 1 4.73 -14.90 -24.28
N ALA A 2 4.21 -16.14 -24.27
CA ALA A 2 4.09 -16.98 -25.46
C ALA A 2 3.02 -16.47 -26.46
N THR A 3 2.08 -15.65 -25.99
CA THR A 3 0.99 -15.08 -26.79
C THR A 3 1.30 -13.71 -27.40
N CYS A 4 2.45 -13.10 -27.05
CA CYS A 4 2.84 -11.76 -27.47
C CYS A 4 4.17 -11.70 -28.24
N VAL A 5 5.02 -12.73 -28.05
CA VAL A 5 6.39 -12.79 -28.56
C VAL A 5 6.55 -14.04 -29.42
N LYS A 6 7.07 -13.87 -30.64
CA LYS A 6 7.47 -14.98 -31.52
C LYS A 6 8.94 -14.79 -31.89
N GLY A 7 9.79 -15.73 -31.49
CA GLY A 7 11.25 -15.54 -31.56
C GLY A 7 11.71 -14.40 -30.64
N ARG A 8 12.45 -13.43 -31.18
CA ARG A 8 12.92 -12.22 -30.46
C ARG A 8 12.14 -10.95 -30.83
N LYS A 9 10.94 -11.09 -31.44
CA LYS A 9 10.12 -9.96 -31.88
C LYS A 9 8.74 -9.99 -31.23
N PHE A 10 8.27 -8.82 -30.81
CA PHE A 10 6.87 -8.62 -30.42
C PHE A 10 6.01 -8.49 -31.69
N PHE A 11 4.97 -9.31 -31.80
CA PHE A 11 3.98 -9.19 -32.88
C PHE A 11 2.63 -8.66 -32.38
N LYS A 12 2.44 -8.65 -31.06
CA LYS A 12 1.32 -8.02 -30.35
C LYS A 12 1.87 -7.33 -29.11
N ILE A 13 1.34 -6.16 -28.79
CA ILE A 13 1.67 -5.44 -27.56
C ILE A 13 1.17 -6.29 -26.37
N PRO A 14 2.07 -6.75 -25.47
CA PRO A 14 1.65 -7.50 -24.28
C PRO A 14 0.66 -6.69 -23.44
N LEU A 15 -0.37 -7.34 -22.91
CA LEU A 15 -1.43 -6.69 -22.15
C LEU A 15 -0.90 -5.79 -21.02
N TYR A 16 0.14 -6.24 -20.31
CA TYR A 16 0.78 -5.51 -19.20
C TYR A 16 2.07 -4.77 -19.60
N SER A 17 2.25 -4.46 -20.89
CA SER A 17 3.40 -3.66 -21.30
C SER A 17 3.19 -2.18 -20.97
N TRP A 18 4.29 -1.48 -20.72
CA TRP A 18 4.31 -0.02 -20.50
C TRP A 18 3.64 0.77 -21.63
N ALA A 19 3.67 0.25 -22.86
CA ALA A 19 3.04 0.86 -24.02
C ALA A 19 1.50 0.95 -23.94
N ASN A 20 0.86 0.15 -23.08
CA ASN A 20 -0.60 0.17 -22.89
C ASN A 20 -1.06 1.21 -21.85
N GLY A 21 -0.32 2.31 -21.69
CA GLY A 21 -0.63 3.31 -20.65
C GLY A 21 -0.37 2.81 -19.23
N CYS A 22 0.32 1.67 -19.06
CA CYS A 22 0.76 1.16 -17.76
C CYS A 22 2.02 1.89 -17.24
N TRP A 23 2.59 2.81 -18.03
CA TRP A 23 3.69 3.68 -17.60
C TRP A 23 3.14 4.97 -17.01
N ILE A 24 3.31 5.13 -15.71
CA ILE A 24 2.88 6.31 -14.94
C ILE A 24 3.95 7.40 -14.83
N GLY A 25 5.15 7.16 -15.40
CA GLY A 25 6.29 8.06 -15.25
C GLY A 25 7.18 7.70 -14.06
N ASN A 26 8.12 8.60 -13.75
CA ASN A 26 8.96 8.48 -12.58
C ASN A 26 8.13 8.80 -11.33
N ILE A 27 8.26 7.97 -10.31
CA ILE A 27 7.62 8.20 -9.02
C ILE A 27 8.42 9.29 -8.29
N PRO A 28 7.77 10.36 -7.80
CA PRO A 28 8.45 11.43 -7.07
C PRO A 28 9.00 10.91 -5.74
N PRO A 29 10.08 11.52 -5.20
CA PRO A 29 10.74 11.04 -3.99
C PRO A 29 9.84 11.05 -2.75
N GLU A 30 8.86 11.97 -2.70
CA GLU A 30 7.87 12.08 -1.63
C GLU A 30 6.94 10.87 -1.57
N LEU A 31 6.66 10.25 -2.72
CA LEU A 31 5.81 9.06 -2.81
C LEU A 31 6.63 7.77 -2.84
N SER A 32 7.85 7.78 -3.39
CA SER A 32 8.66 6.57 -3.53
C SER A 32 9.18 6.00 -2.21
N SER A 33 9.16 6.82 -1.14
CA SER A 33 9.66 6.45 0.19
C SER A 33 8.55 6.03 1.16
N LEU A 34 7.30 5.96 0.69
CA LEU A 34 6.16 5.57 1.51
C LEU A 34 6.13 4.07 1.76
N THR A 35 5.78 3.68 2.98
CA THR A 35 5.40 2.30 3.29
C THR A 35 3.99 2.02 2.80
N TYR A 36 3.63 0.74 2.72
CA TYR A 36 2.27 0.33 2.35
C TYR A 36 1.22 0.95 3.27
N THR A 37 1.52 1.09 4.57
CA THR A 37 0.57 1.66 5.52
C THR A 37 0.51 3.17 5.40
N GLU A 38 1.62 3.85 5.08
CA GLU A 38 1.61 5.28 4.77
C GLU A 38 0.79 5.58 3.51
N GLU A 39 0.89 4.74 2.47
CA GLU A 39 0.05 4.82 1.26
C GLU A 39 -1.44 4.67 1.59
N LEU A 40 -1.79 3.74 2.49
CA LEU A 40 -3.15 3.62 2.99
C LEU A 40 -3.59 4.89 3.73
N VAL A 41 -2.78 5.40 4.65
CA VAL A 41 -3.15 6.60 5.45
C VAL A 41 -3.46 7.82 4.58
N ILE A 42 -2.74 7.99 3.46
CA ILE A 42 -2.97 9.10 2.53
C ILE A 42 -4.05 8.80 1.49
N ALA A 43 -4.58 7.58 1.40
CA ALA A 43 -5.55 7.22 0.38
C ALA A 43 -6.93 7.84 0.64
N ARG A 44 -7.50 8.45 -0.41
CA ARG A 44 -8.86 9.02 -0.36
C ARG A 44 -9.97 7.96 -0.38
N ALA A 45 -9.67 6.76 -0.83
CA ALA A 45 -10.61 5.65 -0.96
C ALA A 45 -9.99 4.38 -0.38
N HIS A 46 -10.78 3.65 0.40
CA HIS A 46 -10.34 2.39 1.01
C HIS A 46 -11.26 1.26 0.59
N THR A 47 -10.66 0.09 0.40
CA THR A 47 -11.42 -1.16 0.39
C THR A 47 -11.49 -1.62 1.84
N THR A 48 -12.69 -1.76 2.38
CA THR A 48 -12.91 -2.02 3.81
C THR A 48 -12.30 -3.33 4.28
N LYS A 49 -12.25 -4.38 3.45
CA LYS A 49 -11.67 -5.69 3.82
C LYS A 49 -11.11 -6.42 2.60
N CYS A 50 -9.80 -6.67 2.56
CA CYS A 50 -9.16 -7.59 1.63
C CYS A 50 -8.41 -8.66 2.42
N TRP A 51 -8.88 -9.91 2.40
CA TRP A 51 -8.24 -11.01 3.09
C TRP A 51 -7.37 -11.79 2.11
N VAL A 52 -6.07 -11.77 2.32
CA VAL A 52 -5.11 -12.55 1.53
C VAL A 52 -4.34 -13.47 2.46
N LYS A 53 -4.49 -14.77 2.26
CA LYS A 53 -3.63 -15.76 2.91
C LYS A 53 -2.41 -16.00 2.04
N ILE A 54 -1.25 -15.59 2.54
CA ILE A 54 0.04 -15.88 1.91
C ILE A 54 0.54 -17.19 2.53
N ASN A 55 0.71 -18.22 1.70
CA ASN A 55 1.33 -19.47 2.14
C ASN A 55 2.82 -19.42 1.79
N ALA A 56 3.69 -20.03 2.61
CA ALA A 56 5.04 -20.33 2.19
C ALA A 56 4.96 -21.39 1.07
N GLY A 57 5.53 -21.11 -0.09
CA GLY A 57 5.55 -22.09 -1.18
C GLY A 57 6.48 -23.25 -0.81
N SER A 58 6.03 -24.49 -0.94
CA SER A 58 6.91 -25.65 -0.91
C SER A 58 7.56 -25.81 -2.29
N GLY A 59 8.59 -25.02 -2.59
CA GLY A 59 9.29 -25.07 -3.89
C GLY A 59 10.41 -24.02 -4.02
N PRO A 60 11.18 -24.00 -5.12
CA PRO A 60 12.24 -23.02 -5.31
C PRO A 60 11.73 -21.56 -5.41
N PRO A 61 12.49 -20.56 -4.93
CA PRO A 61 12.12 -19.13 -4.89
C PRO A 61 11.47 -18.58 -6.17
N ILE A 62 11.93 -19.03 -7.34
CA ILE A 62 11.48 -18.58 -8.66
C ILE A 62 10.01 -18.95 -8.96
N LEU A 63 9.45 -19.95 -8.26
CA LEU A 63 8.06 -20.41 -8.44
C LEU A 63 7.07 -19.77 -7.44
N HIS A 64 7.55 -18.95 -6.51
CA HIS A 64 6.73 -18.35 -5.43
C HIS A 64 5.82 -17.21 -5.87
N GLN A 65 5.84 -16.83 -7.16
CA GLN A 65 4.96 -15.79 -7.70
C GLN A 65 3.46 -16.14 -7.59
N ARG A 66 3.12 -17.37 -7.14
CA ARG A 66 1.76 -17.87 -6.91
C ARG A 66 1.49 -18.39 -5.49
N SER A 67 2.35 -18.09 -4.51
CA SER A 67 2.19 -18.65 -3.16
C SER A 67 1.09 -17.97 -2.31
N ALA A 68 0.43 -16.94 -2.83
CA ALA A 68 -0.82 -16.45 -2.27
C ALA A 68 -1.99 -17.32 -2.78
N SER A 69 -2.57 -18.12 -1.90
CA SER A 69 -3.77 -18.93 -2.18
C SER A 69 -4.75 -18.70 -1.03
N GLY A 70 -5.89 -18.09 -1.34
CA GLY A 70 -6.94 -17.74 -0.39
C GLY A 70 -8.24 -17.37 -1.08
N ASN A 71 -9.33 -17.37 -0.32
CA ASN A 71 -10.64 -16.91 -0.80
C ASN A 71 -10.68 -15.37 -0.76
N VAL A 72 -10.97 -14.74 -1.88
CA VAL A 72 -11.21 -13.29 -1.94
C VAL A 72 -12.71 -13.04 -1.87
N CYS A 73 -13.18 -12.46 -0.76
CA CYS A 73 -14.57 -12.03 -0.61
C CYS A 73 -14.68 -10.53 -0.93
N ILE A 74 -15.26 -10.18 -2.08
CA ILE A 74 -15.54 -8.78 -2.44
C ILE A 74 -16.99 -8.49 -2.08
N HIS A 75 -17.21 -7.68 -1.05
CA HIS A 75 -18.55 -7.24 -0.67
C HIS A 75 -18.95 -6.02 -1.52
N PRO A 76 -20.17 -5.96 -2.06
CA PRO A 76 -20.67 -4.76 -2.74
C PRO A 76 -20.57 -3.57 -1.79
N HIS A 77 -19.85 -2.54 -2.20
CA HIS A 77 -19.63 -1.34 -1.39
C HIS A 77 -20.27 -0.15 -2.08
N GLU A 78 -21.12 0.59 -1.36
CA GLU A 78 -21.52 1.92 -1.77
C GLU A 78 -20.36 2.87 -1.46
N ILE A 79 -19.62 3.28 -2.48
CA ILE A 79 -18.62 4.36 -2.37
C ILE A 79 -19.39 5.67 -2.28
N SER A 80 -19.94 5.96 -1.10
CA SER A 80 -20.78 7.14 -0.90
C SER A 80 -19.97 8.43 -0.86
N THR A 81 -18.72 8.41 -0.38
CA THR A 81 -17.88 9.62 -0.34
C THR A 81 -16.38 9.33 -0.26
N LEU A 82 -15.58 9.93 -1.14
CA LEU A 82 -14.12 9.96 -1.01
C LEU A 82 -13.72 10.87 0.15
N ALA A 83 -12.70 10.48 0.91
CA ALA A 83 -12.20 11.32 2.00
C ALA A 83 -11.75 12.69 1.47
N THR A 84 -12.22 13.74 2.15
CA THR A 84 -11.80 15.13 1.93
C THR A 84 -10.89 15.63 3.04
N VAL A 85 -10.77 14.91 4.16
CA VAL A 85 -9.90 15.22 5.29
C VAL A 85 -8.93 14.06 5.48
N LEU A 86 -7.63 14.36 5.54
CA LEU A 86 -6.55 13.38 5.67
C LEU A 86 -5.42 13.93 6.58
N PRO A 87 -4.61 13.10 7.25
CA PRO A 87 -4.77 11.65 7.39
C PRO A 87 -6.00 11.31 8.24
N ARG A 88 -6.51 10.07 8.13
CA ARG A 88 -7.50 9.59 9.09
C ARG A 88 -6.86 9.39 10.46
N LEU A 89 -7.68 9.29 11.50
CA LEU A 89 -7.22 9.03 12.86
C LEU A 89 -6.55 7.66 12.93
N MET A 90 -5.50 7.52 13.73
CA MET A 90 -4.70 6.30 13.75
C MET A 90 -5.53 5.09 14.18
N PHE A 91 -6.49 5.28 15.10
CA PHE A 91 -7.33 4.20 15.59
C PHE A 91 -8.24 3.58 14.50
N THR A 92 -8.54 4.35 13.46
CA THR A 92 -9.36 3.93 12.33
C THR A 92 -8.65 2.89 11.47
N LEU A 93 -7.33 2.79 11.57
CA LEU A 93 -6.52 1.81 10.84
C LEU A 93 -6.58 0.40 11.47
N TYR A 94 -6.79 0.30 12.79
CA TYR A 94 -6.89 -0.99 13.50
C TYR A 94 -8.00 -1.89 12.93
N ASP A 95 -9.12 -1.30 12.50
CA ASP A 95 -10.24 -2.05 11.92
C ASP A 95 -9.99 -2.44 10.44
N GLU A 96 -9.09 -1.74 9.75
CA GLU A 96 -8.77 -1.93 8.34
C GLU A 96 -7.62 -2.94 8.13
N ILE A 97 -6.68 -3.01 9.07
CA ILE A 97 -5.43 -3.77 8.93
C ILE A 97 -5.33 -4.80 10.05
N ALA A 98 -5.39 -6.09 9.68
CA ALA A 98 -5.06 -7.19 10.58
C ALA A 98 -3.76 -7.86 10.12
N ILE A 99 -2.72 -7.77 10.96
CA ILE A 99 -1.41 -8.38 10.69
C ILE A 99 -1.28 -9.66 11.52
N ILE A 100 -1.16 -10.81 10.84
CA ILE A 100 -0.93 -12.10 11.49
C ILE A 100 0.51 -12.53 11.22
N PHE A 101 1.33 -12.58 12.26
CA PHE A 101 2.66 -13.16 12.19
C PHE A 101 2.56 -14.66 12.49
N VAL A 102 2.93 -15.49 11.51
CA VAL A 102 3.06 -16.94 11.69
C VAL A 102 4.54 -17.26 11.73
N SER A 103 5.01 -17.75 12.87
CA SER A 103 6.40 -18.08 13.15
C SER A 103 6.43 -19.43 13.88
N ASP A 104 7.32 -20.32 13.47
CA ASP A 104 7.41 -21.66 14.04
C ASP A 104 8.08 -21.66 15.43
N ASP A 105 8.95 -20.67 15.74
CA ASP A 105 9.76 -20.66 16.98
C ASP A 105 10.27 -19.28 17.46
N HIS A 106 9.74 -18.17 16.95
CA HIS A 106 10.16 -16.81 17.36
C HIS A 106 9.05 -16.03 18.09
N GLU A 107 9.39 -15.55 19.28
CA GLU A 107 8.64 -14.51 20.00
C GLU A 107 8.68 -13.20 19.18
N ALA A 108 7.53 -12.55 19.04
CA ALA A 108 7.43 -11.28 18.34
C ALA A 108 8.27 -10.20 19.03
N THR A 109 9.42 -9.87 18.45
CA THR A 109 10.37 -8.89 19.03
C THR A 109 10.14 -7.50 18.42
N ALA A 110 10.30 -6.42 19.20
CA ALA A 110 10.17 -5.03 18.76
C ALA A 110 10.96 -4.71 17.45
N ASP A 111 12.16 -5.27 17.29
CA ASP A 111 12.98 -5.06 16.10
C ASP A 111 12.44 -5.76 14.84
N MET A 112 11.61 -6.81 14.99
CA MET A 112 10.90 -7.40 13.85
C MET A 112 9.92 -6.39 13.27
N PHE A 113 9.17 -5.68 14.13
CA PHE A 113 8.20 -4.65 13.73
C PHE A 113 8.88 -3.48 13.00
N LYS A 114 10.08 -3.08 13.42
CA LYS A 114 10.86 -2.01 12.77
C LYS A 114 11.26 -2.31 11.33
N ARG A 115 11.27 -3.59 10.92
CA ARG A 115 11.60 -4.01 9.55
C ARG A 115 10.37 -4.30 8.70
N THR A 116 9.17 -4.12 9.26
CA THR A 116 7.92 -4.38 8.53
C THR A 116 7.50 -3.18 7.69
N PRO A 117 6.83 -3.40 6.54
CA PRO A 117 6.22 -2.34 5.74
C PRO A 117 4.98 -1.72 6.41
N PHE A 118 4.73 -2.04 7.68
CA PHE A 118 3.55 -1.58 8.43
C PHE A 118 3.82 -0.37 9.32
N LEU A 119 5.05 0.14 9.31
CA LEU A 119 5.39 1.35 10.04
C LEU A 119 4.78 2.58 9.37
N VAL A 120 4.25 3.47 10.19
CA VAL A 120 3.75 4.77 9.74
C VAL A 120 4.59 5.88 10.35
N ARG A 121 5.08 6.80 9.52
CA ARG A 121 5.89 7.95 9.94
C ARG A 121 5.20 9.26 9.58
N ARG A 122 5.01 10.11 10.59
CA ARG A 122 4.28 11.37 10.47
C ARG A 122 4.88 12.33 9.42
N GLY A 123 6.20 12.45 9.37
CA GLY A 123 6.89 13.34 8.45
C GLY A 123 6.73 12.92 6.99
N HIS A 124 6.74 11.60 6.73
CA HIS A 124 6.49 11.06 5.39
C HIS A 124 5.06 11.32 4.92
N ILE A 125 4.05 11.09 5.78
CA ILE A 125 2.65 11.39 5.48
C ILE A 125 2.48 12.87 5.10
N LEU A 126 3.00 13.79 5.92
CA LEU A 126 2.84 15.21 5.70
C LEU A 126 3.48 15.67 4.37
N ARG A 127 4.70 15.20 4.08
CA ARG A 127 5.39 15.51 2.81
C ARG A 127 4.59 14.99 1.61
N ALA A 128 4.10 13.75 1.68
CA ALA A 128 3.30 13.16 0.60
C ALA A 128 1.98 13.90 0.37
N LEU A 129 1.24 14.25 1.43
CA LEU A 129 -0.03 14.97 1.32
C LEU A 129 0.15 16.37 0.73
N ASN A 130 1.19 17.11 1.16
CA ASN A 130 1.51 18.42 0.59
C ASN A 130 1.85 18.30 -0.91
N TRP A 131 2.72 17.36 -1.26
CA TRP A 131 3.09 17.11 -2.65
C TRP A 131 1.86 16.76 -3.50
N LEU A 132 0.98 15.88 -2.99
CA LEU A 132 -0.25 15.47 -3.67
C LEU A 132 -1.21 16.63 -3.87
N LYS A 133 -1.35 17.52 -2.88
CA LYS A 133 -2.24 18.68 -2.97
C LYS A 133 -1.81 19.65 -4.08
N GLU A 134 -0.51 19.78 -4.31
CA GLU A 134 0.06 20.62 -5.37
C GLU A 134 0.05 19.97 -6.75
N ASN A 135 0.30 18.65 -6.82
CA ASN A 135 0.58 17.95 -8.09
C ASN A 135 -0.55 17.04 -8.58
N ASN A 136 -1.50 16.68 -7.73
CA ASN A 136 -2.59 15.76 -8.09
C ASN A 136 -3.96 16.47 -7.98
N PRO A 137 -4.67 16.67 -9.12
CA PRO A 137 -6.00 17.28 -9.12
C PRO A 137 -7.01 16.58 -8.21
N LEU A 138 -6.87 15.27 -8.00
CA LEU A 138 -7.73 14.49 -7.10
C LEU A 138 -7.49 14.85 -5.63
N TYR A 139 -6.34 15.43 -5.27
CA TYR A 139 -6.00 15.79 -3.91
C TYR A 139 -6.09 17.30 -3.66
N ARG A 140 -6.39 18.11 -4.68
CA ARG A 140 -6.37 19.57 -4.58
C ARG A 140 -7.24 20.14 -3.45
N ASN A 141 -8.39 19.50 -3.21
CA ASN A 141 -9.41 19.96 -2.26
C ASN A 141 -9.36 19.23 -0.92
N ILE A 142 -8.29 18.47 -0.63
CA ILE A 142 -8.18 17.83 0.68
C ILE A 142 -7.79 18.85 1.75
N GLU A 143 -8.31 18.66 2.95
CA GLU A 143 -7.87 19.31 4.17
C GLU A 143 -6.89 18.40 4.89
N ILE A 144 -5.76 18.96 5.33
CA ILE A 144 -4.76 18.21 6.09
C ILE A 144 -5.06 18.42 7.58
N ASP A 145 -5.58 17.39 8.23
CA ASP A 145 -5.88 17.39 9.66
C ASP A 145 -4.58 17.21 10.46
N LEU A 146 -4.09 18.31 11.01
CA LEU A 146 -2.87 18.33 11.82
C LEU A 146 -3.07 17.68 13.20
N ILE A 147 -4.30 17.62 13.70
CA ILE A 147 -4.62 16.99 14.98
C ILE A 147 -4.53 15.47 14.81
N ALA A 148 -5.20 14.92 13.79
CA ALA A 148 -5.09 13.51 13.43
C ALA A 148 -3.65 13.12 13.09
N LEU A 149 -2.94 13.99 12.34
CA LEU A 149 -1.54 13.78 12.01
C LEU A 149 -0.64 13.70 13.25
N ALA A 150 -0.96 14.41 14.33
CA ALA A 150 -0.17 14.41 15.56
C ALA A 150 -0.23 13.08 16.34
N GLU A 151 -1.26 12.26 16.12
CA GLU A 151 -1.38 10.92 16.72
C GLU A 151 -0.34 9.95 16.15
N TYR A 152 0.14 10.19 14.93
CA TYR A 152 1.16 9.35 14.30
C TYR A 152 2.54 9.60 14.90
N PRO A 153 3.36 8.54 15.06
CA PRO A 153 4.69 8.64 15.65
C PRO A 153 5.65 9.45 14.76
N ALA A 154 6.65 10.05 15.40
CA ALA A 154 7.73 10.74 14.71
C ALA A 154 8.59 9.76 13.89
N ASP A 155 9.30 10.29 12.88
CA ASP A 155 10.04 9.50 11.89
C ASP A 155 11.10 8.55 12.52
N ASP A 156 11.57 8.84 13.74
CA ASP A 156 12.58 8.07 14.45
C ASP A 156 12.01 6.88 15.25
N ASP A 157 10.71 6.87 15.54
CA ASP A 157 10.04 5.94 16.47
C ASP A 157 8.92 5.10 15.82
N GLY A 158 8.99 4.88 14.50
CA GLY A 158 7.93 4.26 13.70
C GLY A 158 7.14 3.17 14.45
N CYS A 159 5.82 3.34 14.51
CA CYS A 159 4.89 2.42 15.17
C CYS A 159 4.05 1.70 14.13
N VAL A 160 3.68 0.47 14.44
CA VAL A 160 2.69 -0.29 13.67
C VAL A 160 1.31 0.09 14.22
N PRO A 161 0.43 0.67 13.38
CA PRO A 161 -0.95 0.95 13.77
C PRO A 161 -1.80 -0.32 13.74
#